data_AF-A0A1V1NQD6-F1
#
_entry.id   AF-A0A1V1NQD6-F1
#
_cell.length_a   1.000
_cell.length_b   1.000
_cell.length_c   1.000
_cell.angle_alpha   90.00
_cell.angle_beta   90.00
_cell.angle_gamma   90.00
#
_symmetry.space_group_name_H-M   'P 1'
#
loop_
_entity.id
_entity.type
_entity.pdbx_description
1 polymer ?
#
loop_
_entity_poly.entity_id
_entity_poly.type
_entity_poly.pdbx_seq_one_letter_code
_entity_poly.pdbx_strand_id
1 'polypeptide(L)'
;GYLVLEDDLSLKTTFVPGTDIAKALIREDGHRIPLVMLSACQSAAGSIEKGFHNVTRDLLEHGFPNIIAMTMSVLDNHATQFARALYDQLHQEKSILYAFHEAIRYLKKFELTIIQQSFGANTAAISPFQYTIPRLYARTQDFRLFDAQATPEKARMESCAYIFKQSKYHQKIPEFVFI
;
A
#
# COMPACT_ATOMS: atom_id res chain seq x y z
N GLY A 1 0.95 11.12 -12.54
CA GLY A 1 2.16 11.08 -11.67
C GLY A 1 3.04 9.93 -12.10
N TYR A 2 4.13 9.61 -11.40
CA TYR A 2 4.93 8.44 -11.74
C TYR A 2 5.35 7.66 -10.49
N LEU A 3 5.43 6.34 -10.60
CA LEU A 3 6.20 5.48 -9.70
C LEU A 3 7.58 5.26 -10.32
N VAL A 4 8.63 5.38 -9.50
CA VAL A 4 9.97 4.95 -9.89
C VAL A 4 10.10 3.49 -9.50
N LEU A 5 10.18 2.61 -10.48
CA LEU A 5 10.42 1.19 -10.28
C LEU A 5 11.89 0.92 -10.57
N GLU A 6 12.51 0.07 -9.76
CA GLU A 6 13.87 -0.40 -9.99
C GLU A 6 13.82 -1.86 -10.42
N ASP A 7 14.62 -2.20 -11.42
CA ASP A 7 14.84 -3.59 -11.78
C ASP A 7 15.85 -4.22 -10.81
N ASP A 8 15.43 -5.26 -10.07
CA ASP A 8 16.24 -5.87 -9.00
C ASP A 8 17.60 -6.42 -9.47
N LEU A 9 17.76 -6.73 -10.76
CA LEU A 9 18.98 -7.31 -11.30
C LEU A 9 19.93 -6.25 -11.87
N SER A 10 19.41 -5.31 -12.64
CA SER A 10 20.18 -4.29 -13.33
C SER A 10 20.29 -2.97 -12.57
N LEU A 11 19.51 -2.81 -11.49
CA LEU A 11 19.35 -1.59 -10.70
C LEU A 11 18.92 -0.38 -11.55
N LYS A 12 18.34 -0.62 -12.72
CA LYS A 12 17.88 0.44 -13.60
C LYS A 12 16.54 0.96 -13.13
N THR A 13 16.47 2.27 -12.91
CA THR A 13 15.24 2.97 -12.60
C THR A 13 14.40 3.20 -13.85
N THR A 14 13.11 2.90 -13.78
CA THR A 14 12.11 3.19 -14.80
C THR A 14 10.98 4.00 -14.18
N PHE A 15 10.61 5.10 -14.84
CA PHE A 15 9.48 5.93 -14.43
C PHE A 15 8.20 5.41 -15.08
N VAL A 16 7.27 4.92 -14.28
CA VAL A 16 5.99 4.38 -14.75
C VAL A 16 4.86 5.36 -14.44
N PRO A 17 4.14 5.87 -15.44
CA PRO A 17 3.00 6.76 -15.23
C PRO A 17 1.93 6.11 -14.35
N GLY A 18 1.29 6.90 -13.48
CA GLY A 18 0.17 6.44 -12.66
C GLY A 18 -1.01 5.93 -13.48
N THR A 19 -1.21 6.47 -14.69
CA THR A 19 -2.19 5.97 -15.67
C THR A 19 -1.88 4.56 -16.15
N ASP A 20 -0.60 4.23 -16.31
CA ASP A 20 -0.17 2.90 -16.78
C ASP A 20 -0.28 1.88 -15.66
N ILE A 21 0.04 2.28 -14.42
CA ILE A 21 -0.26 1.49 -13.22
C ILE A 21 -1.77 1.25 -13.12
N ALA A 22 -2.60 2.28 -13.28
CA ALA A 22 -4.05 2.15 -13.20
C ALA A 22 -4.59 1.14 -14.21
N LYS A 23 -4.16 1.22 -15.47
CA LYS A 23 -4.53 0.26 -16.53
C LYS A 23 -4.08 -1.16 -16.21
N ALA A 24 -2.86 -1.33 -15.70
CA ALA A 24 -2.31 -2.64 -15.35
C ALA A 24 -3.05 -3.31 -14.18
N LEU A 25 -3.65 -2.53 -13.28
CA LEU A 25 -4.40 -3.03 -12.12
C LEU A 25 -5.91 -3.23 -12.41
N ILE A 26 -6.39 -2.87 -13.61
CA ILE A 26 -7.76 -3.16 -14.04
C ILE A 26 -7.76 -4.52 -14.74
N ARG A 27 -8.59 -5.45 -14.25
CA ARG A 27 -8.80 -6.76 -14.87
C ARG A 27 -9.47 -6.61 -16.24
N GLU A 28 -9.33 -7.61 -17.10
CA GLU A 28 -9.94 -7.61 -18.44
C GLU A 28 -11.46 -7.46 -18.42
N ASP A 29 -12.12 -7.97 -17.38
CA ASP A 29 -13.56 -7.81 -17.13
C ASP A 29 -13.95 -6.43 -16.58
N GLY A 30 -12.99 -5.50 -16.46
CA GLY A 30 -13.17 -4.16 -15.93
C GLY A 30 -13.15 -4.07 -14.41
N HIS A 31 -12.94 -5.16 -13.67
CA HIS A 31 -12.86 -5.15 -12.22
C HIS A 31 -11.61 -4.40 -11.73
N ARG A 32 -11.76 -3.65 -10.64
CA ARG A 32 -10.69 -2.85 -10.01
C ARG A 32 -10.39 -3.43 -8.65
N ILE A 33 -9.10 -3.52 -8.33
CA ILE A 33 -8.67 -3.98 -7.00
C ILE A 33 -9.33 -3.11 -5.92
N PRO A 34 -9.99 -3.71 -4.91
CA PRO A 34 -10.78 -2.95 -3.93
C PRO A 34 -9.98 -2.04 -2.99
N LEU A 35 -8.68 -2.30 -2.82
CA LEU A 35 -7.75 -1.48 -2.05
C LEU A 35 -6.37 -1.49 -2.68
N VAL A 36 -5.80 -0.29 -2.90
CA VAL A 36 -4.40 -0.10 -3.30
C VAL A 36 -3.64 0.58 -2.17
N MET A 37 -2.51 0.01 -1.74
CA MET A 37 -1.60 0.65 -0.77
C MET A 37 -0.30 1.07 -1.47
N LEU A 38 -0.07 2.38 -1.55
CA LEU A 38 1.14 2.98 -2.09
C LEU A 38 2.13 3.26 -0.95
N SER A 39 2.95 2.28 -0.63
CA SER A 39 3.90 2.30 0.51
C SER A 39 5.23 2.97 0.21
N ALA A 40 5.42 3.57 -0.96
CA ALA A 40 6.69 4.17 -1.33
C ALA A 40 6.77 5.64 -0.85
N CYS A 41 7.94 5.99 -0.30
CA CYS A 41 8.34 7.38 -0.01
C CYS A 41 8.50 8.14 -1.32
N GLN A 42 8.32 9.47 -1.33
CA GLN A 42 8.51 10.35 -2.49
C GLN A 42 9.85 10.08 -3.22
N SER A 43 9.91 9.07 -4.09
CA SER A 43 11.16 8.51 -4.62
C SER A 43 11.68 9.28 -5.84
N ALA A 44 11.20 10.51 -6.04
CA ALA A 44 11.76 11.42 -7.02
C ALA A 44 12.55 12.52 -6.28
N ALA A 45 13.81 12.21 -5.97
CA ALA A 45 14.81 13.25 -5.78
C ALA A 45 14.89 14.07 -7.08
N GLY A 46 14.17 15.19 -7.14
CA GLY A 46 14.19 16.07 -8.32
C GLY A 46 13.01 17.03 -8.48
N SER A 47 11.83 16.77 -7.90
CA SER A 47 10.77 17.78 -7.87
C SER A 47 9.81 17.56 -6.71
N ILE A 48 10.02 18.33 -5.63
CA ILE A 48 9.16 18.42 -4.44
C ILE A 48 7.70 18.70 -4.81
N GLU A 49 7.43 19.25 -6.00
CA GLU A 49 6.08 19.63 -6.44
C GLU A 49 5.24 18.49 -7.06
N LYS A 50 5.78 17.30 -7.37
CA LYS A 50 5.09 16.31 -8.24
C LYS A 50 4.93 14.88 -7.69
N GLY A 51 5.03 14.69 -6.37
CA GLY A 51 4.96 13.37 -5.68
C GLY A 51 3.67 12.56 -5.85
N PHE A 52 3.55 11.44 -5.08
CA PHE A 52 2.49 10.42 -5.10
C PHE A 52 1.05 10.93 -5.21
N HIS A 53 0.78 12.16 -4.79
CA HIS A 53 -0.47 12.87 -5.07
C HIS A 53 -0.96 12.68 -6.50
N ASN A 54 -0.05 12.69 -7.47
CA ASN A 54 -0.42 12.50 -8.87
C ASN A 54 -0.76 11.03 -9.20
N VAL A 55 -0.11 10.02 -8.60
CA VAL A 55 -0.44 8.60 -8.83
C VAL A 55 -1.75 8.22 -8.14
N THR A 56 -1.93 8.66 -6.89
CA THR A 56 -3.19 8.51 -6.16
C THR A 56 -4.34 9.14 -6.94
N ARG A 57 -4.16 10.34 -7.48
CA ARG A 57 -5.17 11.00 -8.33
C ARG A 57 -5.46 10.17 -9.58
N ASP A 58 -4.45 9.72 -10.31
CA ASP A 58 -4.64 8.91 -11.53
C ASP A 58 -5.46 7.64 -11.21
N LEU A 59 -5.17 6.96 -10.10
CA LEU A 59 -5.96 5.80 -9.65
C LEU A 59 -7.40 6.18 -9.26
N LEU A 60 -7.62 7.29 -8.55
CA LEU A 60 -8.97 7.76 -8.22
C LEU A 60 -9.80 8.09 -9.48
N GLU A 61 -9.17 8.74 -10.47
CA GLU A 61 -9.77 9.09 -11.76
C GLU A 61 -10.11 7.85 -12.59
N HIS A 62 -9.30 6.79 -12.50
CA HIS A 62 -9.59 5.49 -13.10
C HIS A 62 -10.62 4.68 -12.31
N GLY A 63 -11.13 5.20 -11.19
CA GLY A 63 -12.23 4.64 -10.43
C GLY A 63 -11.84 3.54 -9.45
N PHE A 64 -10.60 3.56 -8.94
CA PHE A 64 -10.22 2.73 -7.80
C PHE A 64 -10.94 3.24 -6.54
N PRO A 65 -11.56 2.36 -5.74
CA PRO A 65 -12.48 2.79 -4.68
C PRO A 65 -11.77 3.21 -3.39
N ASN A 66 -10.64 2.59 -3.06
CA ASN A 66 -9.89 2.87 -1.84
C ASN A 66 -8.39 2.85 -2.11
N ILE A 67 -7.71 3.92 -1.71
CA ILE A 67 -6.26 4.05 -1.86
C ILE A 67 -5.67 4.54 -0.54
N ILE A 68 -4.66 3.85 -0.03
CA ILE A 68 -3.81 4.34 1.06
C ILE A 68 -2.51 4.82 0.44
N ALA A 69 -2.10 6.06 0.71
CA ALA A 69 -0.85 6.62 0.21
C ALA A 69 -0.06 7.31 1.31
N MET A 70 1.27 7.27 1.19
CA MET A 70 2.18 8.03 2.04
C MET A 70 2.32 9.46 1.49
N THR A 71 1.97 10.45 2.30
CA THR A 71 2.01 11.87 1.86
C THR A 71 3.43 12.45 1.82
N MET A 72 4.36 11.83 2.54
CA MET A 72 5.78 12.18 2.59
C MET A 72 6.61 10.92 2.88
N SER A 73 7.93 11.07 2.98
CA SER A 73 8.82 9.97 3.33
C SER A 73 8.52 9.43 4.72
N VAL A 74 8.24 8.13 4.79
CA VAL A 74 8.01 7.36 6.01
C VAL A 74 9.23 6.49 6.29
N LEU A 75 9.57 6.27 7.55
CA LEU A 75 10.60 5.30 7.92
C LEU A 75 10.12 3.88 7.63
N ASP A 76 10.98 3.03 7.07
CA ASP A 76 10.63 1.66 6.69
C ASP A 76 9.97 0.88 7.83
N ASN A 77 10.54 0.95 9.04
CA ASN A 77 9.96 0.30 10.22
C ASN A 77 8.53 0.80 10.50
N HIS A 78 8.26 2.10 10.37
CA HIS A 78 6.92 2.65 10.57
C HIS A 78 5.94 2.22 9.47
N ALA A 79 6.41 2.17 8.22
CA ALA A 79 5.61 1.66 7.10
C ALA A 79 5.27 0.17 7.29
N THR A 80 6.25 -0.65 7.70
CA THR A 80 6.05 -2.07 8.01
C THR A 80 5.06 -2.27 9.16
N GLN A 81 5.22 -1.53 10.26
CA GLN A 81 4.31 -1.61 11.40
C GLN A 81 2.89 -1.15 11.08
N PHE A 82 2.76 -0.08 10.28
CA PHE A 82 1.46 0.36 9.76
C PHE A 82 0.80 -0.74 8.92
N ALA A 83 1.53 -1.30 7.94
CA ALA A 83 1.02 -2.33 7.05
C ALA A 83 0.58 -3.56 7.85
N ARG A 84 1.40 -4.01 8.80
CA ARG A 84 1.06 -5.12 9.71
C ARG A 84 -0.26 -4.86 10.44
N ALA A 85 -0.35 -3.74 11.16
CA ALA A 85 -1.54 -3.43 11.95
C ALA A 85 -2.79 -3.26 11.07
N LEU A 86 -2.64 -2.72 9.85
CA LEU A 86 -3.72 -2.64 8.87
C LEU A 86 -4.20 -4.03 8.46
N TYR A 87 -3.28 -4.90 8.02
CA TYR A 87 -3.62 -6.25 7.57
C TYR A 87 -4.21 -7.11 8.70
N ASP A 88 -3.74 -6.96 9.94
CA ASP A 88 -4.29 -7.66 11.10
C ASP A 88 -5.78 -7.32 11.32
N GLN A 89 -6.20 -6.08 11.05
CA GLN A 89 -7.59 -5.65 11.17
C GLN A 89 -8.44 -6.06 9.96
N LEU A 90 -7.88 -5.98 8.76
CA LEU A 90 -8.54 -6.46 7.54
C LEU A 90 -8.81 -7.97 7.62
N HIS A 91 -7.86 -8.75 8.15
CA HIS A 91 -8.02 -10.19 8.36
C HIS A 91 -9.17 -10.51 9.33
N GLN A 92 -9.49 -9.62 10.27
CA GLN A 92 -10.65 -9.73 11.16
C GLN A 92 -11.96 -9.24 10.53
N GLU A 93 -12.01 -9.18 9.20
CA GLU A 93 -13.17 -8.77 8.39
C GLU A 93 -13.69 -7.37 8.74
N LYS A 94 -12.82 -6.51 9.28
CA LYS A 94 -13.17 -5.12 9.55
C LYS A 94 -13.20 -4.32 8.25
N SER A 95 -13.98 -3.23 8.24
CA SER A 95 -13.97 -2.32 7.10
C SER A 95 -12.63 -1.60 6.96
N ILE A 96 -12.30 -1.19 5.73
CA ILE A 96 -11.05 -0.49 5.42
C ILE A 96 -10.88 0.75 6.30
N LEU A 97 -11.96 1.50 6.52
CA LEU A 97 -11.94 2.71 7.36
C LEU A 97 -11.60 2.38 8.82
N TYR A 98 -12.17 1.30 9.36
CA TYR A 98 -11.87 0.84 10.71
C TYR A 98 -10.41 0.38 10.82
N ALA A 99 -9.99 -0.49 9.90
CA ALA A 99 -8.62 -1.02 9.84
C ALA A 99 -7.58 0.11 9.74
N PHE A 100 -7.83 1.11 8.90
CA PHE A 100 -6.97 2.29 8.78
C PHE A 100 -6.86 3.05 10.11
N HIS A 101 -7.99 3.37 10.76
CA HIS A 101 -7.95 4.11 12.02
C HIS A 101 -7.25 3.34 13.14
N GLU A 102 -7.46 2.03 13.24
CA GLU A 102 -6.73 1.20 14.21
C GLU A 102 -5.24 1.12 13.90
N ALA A 103 -4.85 1.01 12.63
CA ALA A 103 -3.44 1.06 12.23
C ALA A 103 -2.77 2.39 12.62
N ILE A 104 -3.47 3.52 12.45
CA ILE A 104 -2.97 4.84 12.89
C ILE A 104 -2.85 4.92 14.42
N ARG A 105 -3.83 4.41 15.17
CA ARG A 105 -3.78 4.35 16.65
C ARG A 105 -2.60 3.50 17.12
N TYR A 106 -2.39 2.34 16.49
CA TYR A 106 -1.28 1.46 16.77
C TYR A 106 0.06 2.15 16.48
N LEU A 107 0.21 2.73 15.28
CA LEU A 107 1.46 3.36 14.87
C LEU A 107 1.82 4.54 15.78
N LYS A 108 0.83 5.33 16.22
CA LYS A 108 1.04 6.40 17.20
C LYS A 108 1.59 5.87 18.54
N LYS A 109 1.05 4.76 19.05
CA LYS A 109 1.55 4.14 20.29
C LYS A 109 2.97 3.60 20.10
N PHE A 110 3.20 2.91 18.98
CA PHE A 110 4.51 2.36 18.62
C PHE A 110 5.59 3.45 18.56
N GLU A 111 5.32 4.56 17.85
CA GLU A 111 6.25 5.69 17.72
C GLU A 111 6.57 6.31 19.09
N LEU A 112 5.56 6.51 19.94
CA LEU A 112 5.77 7.01 21.31
C LEU A 112 6.65 6.07 22.15
N THR A 113 6.46 4.75 22.05
CA THR A 113 7.29 3.77 22.75
C THR A 113 8.75 3.85 22.31
N ILE A 114 9.01 3.95 21.00
CA ILE A 114 10.38 4.08 20.48
C ILE A 114 11.03 5.37 20.97
N ILE A 115 10.32 6.50 20.89
CA ILE A 115 10.84 7.79 21.34
C ILE A 115 11.18 7.72 22.84
N GLN A 116 10.33 7.11 23.66
CA GLN A 116 10.59 6.92 25.08
C GLN A 116 11.82 6.05 25.35
N GLN A 117 11.97 4.94 24.63
CA GLN A 117 13.11 4.03 24.78
C GLN A 117 14.43 4.65 24.31
N SER A 118 14.40 5.44 23.24
CA SER A 118 15.61 6.03 22.65
C SER A 118 16.05 7.33 23.33
N PHE A 119 15.11 8.11 23.88
CA PHE A 119 15.40 9.47 24.37
C PHE A 119 15.09 9.70 25.86
N GLY A 120 14.38 8.79 26.54
CA GLY A 120 14.14 8.85 27.98
C GLY A 120 13.62 10.21 28.47
N ALA A 121 14.39 10.89 29.32
CA ALA A 121 14.04 12.21 29.85
C ALA A 121 13.94 13.32 28.77
N ASN A 122 14.53 13.12 27.59
CA ASN A 122 14.54 14.09 26.48
C ASN A 122 13.40 13.87 25.47
N THR A 123 12.43 13.01 25.79
CA THR A 123 11.26 12.71 24.95
C THR A 123 10.48 13.95 24.51
N ALA A 124 10.36 14.96 25.38
CA ALA A 124 9.63 16.19 25.09
C ALA A 124 10.22 17.01 23.92
N ALA A 125 11.48 16.77 23.54
CA ALA A 125 12.13 17.44 22.42
C ALA A 125 11.85 16.76 21.05
N ILE A 126 11.24 15.58 21.05
CA ILE A 126 10.97 14.80 19.83
C ILE A 126 9.47 14.76 19.57
N SER A 127 9.05 15.29 18.42
CA SER A 127 7.65 15.25 18.01
C SER A 127 7.36 13.96 17.23
N PRO A 128 6.39 13.13 17.65
CA PRO A 128 5.93 11.99 16.85
C PRO A 128 5.16 12.51 15.63
N PHE A 129 5.55 12.09 14.43
CA PHE A 129 4.93 12.54 13.20
C PHE A 129 4.72 11.43 12.16
N GLN A 130 5.42 10.29 12.29
CA GLN A 130 5.35 9.20 11.33
C GLN A 130 3.92 8.66 11.20
N TYR A 131 3.17 8.59 12.30
CA TYR A 131 1.77 8.14 12.29
C TYR A 131 0.81 9.04 11.47
N THR A 132 1.22 10.25 11.10
CA THR A 132 0.38 11.20 10.33
C THR A 132 0.56 11.09 8.81
N ILE A 133 1.59 10.34 8.38
CA ILE A 133 2.02 10.24 6.98
C ILE A 133 1.03 9.42 6.13
N PRO A 134 0.54 8.25 6.56
CA PRO A 134 -0.42 7.48 5.78
C PRO A 134 -1.75 8.22 5.67
N ARG A 135 -2.33 8.25 4.47
CA ARG A 135 -3.67 8.81 4.21
C ARG A 135 -4.53 7.84 3.43
N LEU A 136 -5.79 7.71 3.86
CA LEU A 136 -6.82 6.97 3.16
C LEU A 136 -7.65 7.91 2.28
N TYR A 137 -7.74 7.58 1.00
CA TYR A 137 -8.65 8.15 0.02
C TYR A 137 -9.70 7.10 -0.29
N ALA A 138 -10.90 7.26 0.24
CA ALA A 138 -11.99 6.30 0.09
C ALA A 138 -13.20 6.97 -0.56
N ARG A 139 -13.84 6.27 -1.50
CA ARG A 139 -15.08 6.73 -2.16
C ARG A 139 -16.33 6.41 -1.34
N THR A 140 -16.29 5.36 -0.54
CA THR A 140 -17.41 4.91 0.30
C THR A 140 -16.99 4.78 1.75
N GLN A 141 -17.95 5.02 2.65
CA GLN A 141 -17.77 4.72 4.07
C GLN A 141 -18.15 3.25 4.29
N ASP A 142 -17.37 2.55 5.12
CA ASP A 142 -17.61 1.15 5.55
C ASP A 142 -17.44 0.02 4.50
N PHE A 143 -16.59 0.19 3.48
CA PHE A 143 -16.23 -0.91 2.58
C PHE A 143 -15.45 -2.01 3.30
N ARG A 144 -15.92 -3.27 3.22
CA ARG A 144 -15.20 -4.46 3.72
C ARG A 144 -14.53 -5.18 2.57
N LEU A 145 -13.25 -5.53 2.74
CA LEU A 145 -12.51 -6.31 1.74
C LEU A 145 -12.95 -7.76 1.70
N PHE A 146 -13.28 -8.30 2.87
CA PHE A 146 -13.70 -9.68 3.03
C PHE A 146 -15.17 -9.73 3.39
N ASP A 147 -15.88 -10.63 2.74
CA ASP A 147 -17.25 -10.98 3.03
C ASP A 147 -17.30 -12.49 3.23
N ALA A 148 -17.43 -12.92 4.49
CA ALA A 148 -17.51 -14.34 4.84
C ALA A 148 -18.73 -15.06 4.25
N GLN A 149 -19.73 -14.32 3.77
CA GLN A 149 -20.93 -14.86 3.13
C GLN A 149 -20.85 -14.81 1.60
N ALA A 150 -19.79 -14.21 1.03
CA ALA A 150 -19.59 -14.21 -0.40
C ALA A 150 -19.43 -15.65 -0.91
N THR A 151 -20.14 -15.96 -1.99
CA THR A 151 -19.93 -17.25 -2.67
C THR A 151 -18.50 -17.26 -3.21
N PRO A 152 -17.66 -18.24 -2.85
CA PRO A 152 -16.30 -18.32 -3.35
C PRO A 152 -16.34 -18.41 -4.88
N GLU A 153 -16.00 -17.33 -5.56
CA GLU A 153 -15.65 -17.42 -6.96
C GLU A 153 -14.32 -18.16 -7.02
N LYS A 154 -14.17 -19.13 -7.92
CA LYS A 154 -12.86 -19.73 -8.16
C LYS A 154 -11.90 -18.59 -8.43
N ALA A 155 -10.97 -18.34 -7.51
CA ALA A 155 -9.93 -17.36 -7.70
C ALA A 155 -9.27 -17.73 -9.02
N ARG A 156 -9.55 -16.95 -10.07
CA ARG A 156 -8.78 -17.01 -11.30
C ARG A 156 -7.44 -16.44 -10.89
N MET A 157 -6.59 -17.31 -10.39
CA MET A 157 -5.16 -17.07 -10.31
C MET A 157 -4.61 -17.15 -11.74
N GLU A 158 -5.19 -16.35 -12.63
CA GLU A 158 -4.43 -15.77 -13.70
C GLU A 158 -3.47 -14.86 -12.95
N SER A 159 -2.37 -15.46 -12.53
CA SER A 159 -1.19 -14.76 -12.07
C SER A 159 -1.10 -13.55 -12.99
N CYS A 160 -0.92 -12.35 -12.46
CA CYS A 160 -0.46 -11.25 -13.28
C CYS A 160 0.84 -11.73 -13.94
N ALA A 161 0.72 -12.39 -15.09
CA ALA A 161 1.78 -13.08 -15.81
C ALA A 161 2.79 -12.06 -16.36
N TYR A 162 2.54 -10.80 -16.06
CA TYR A 162 3.44 -9.68 -16.12
C TYR A 162 4.71 -9.87 -15.28
N ILE A 163 4.65 -10.54 -14.12
CA ILE A 163 5.84 -10.70 -13.26
C ILE A 163 6.72 -11.89 -13.66
N PHE A 164 6.18 -12.93 -14.32
CA PHE A 164 6.92 -14.19 -14.51
C PHE A 164 7.36 -14.50 -15.95
N LYS A 165 6.85 -13.79 -16.97
CA LYS A 165 7.27 -14.04 -18.36
C LYS A 165 8.67 -13.50 -18.72
N GLN A 166 9.28 -12.65 -17.89
CA GLN A 166 10.61 -12.09 -18.15
C GLN A 166 11.75 -12.69 -17.31
N SER A 167 11.45 -13.53 -16.32
CA SER A 167 12.51 -14.26 -15.59
C SER A 167 12.97 -15.46 -16.41
N LYS A 168 14.26 -15.51 -16.74
CA LYS A 168 14.92 -16.68 -17.35
C LYS A 168 14.99 -17.90 -16.42
N TYR A 169 14.43 -17.83 -15.22
CA TYR A 169 14.44 -18.89 -14.22
C TYR A 169 13.01 -19.37 -13.94
N HIS A 170 12.56 -20.32 -14.77
CA HIS A 170 11.37 -21.13 -14.49
C HIS A 170 11.65 -22.05 -13.30
N GLN A 171 11.27 -21.63 -12.09
CA GLN A 171 10.97 -22.59 -11.02
C GLN A 171 9.47 -22.58 -10.76
N LYS A 172 8.86 -23.75 -10.94
CA LYS A 172 7.45 -24.02 -10.64
C LYS A 172 7.20 -23.65 -9.18
N ILE A 173 6.38 -22.63 -8.97
CA ILE A 173 5.83 -22.35 -7.64
C ILE A 173 4.78 -23.43 -7.37
N PRO A 174 4.92 -24.25 -6.32
CA PRO A 174 3.88 -25.20 -5.94
C PRO A 174 2.60 -24.44 -5.60
N GLU A 175 1.45 -24.98 -6.01
CA GLU A 175 0.13 -24.38 -5.81
C GLU A 175 -0.03 -23.90 -4.36
N PHE A 176 -0.22 -22.59 -4.18
CA PHE A 176 -0.64 -22.06 -2.89
C PHE A 176 -2.10 -22.46 -2.66
N VAL A 177 -2.30 -23.47 -1.83
CA VAL A 177 -3.60 -23.79 -1.25
C VAL A 177 -3.83 -22.82 -0.09
N PHE A 178 -4.78 -21.90 -0.24
CA PHE A 178 -5.35 -21.20 0.91
C PHE A 178 -6.25 -22.21 1.64
N ILE A 179 -5.84 -22.57 2.86
CA ILE A 179 -6.65 -23.35 3.82
C ILE A 179 -7.52 -22.38 4.60
#